data_AF-A0A962ELA3-F1
#
_entry.id   AF-A0A962ELA3-F1
#
_cell.length_a   1.000
_cell.length_b   1.000
_cell.length_c   1.000
_cell.angle_alpha   90.00
_cell.angle_beta   90.00
_cell.angle_gamma   90.00
#
_symmetry.space_group_name_H-M   'P 1'
#
loop_
_entity.id
_entity.type
_entity.pdbx_description
1 polymer ?
#
loop_
_entity_poly.entity_id
_entity_poly.type
_entity_poly.pdbx_seq_one_letter_code
_entity_poly.pdbx_strand_id
1 'polypeptide(L)'
;FSPAYTLSNTRFYYRYGNGMPRSWEDVKGRDILISSHSHHEELLLSMKQQYPWLKWRVDREHKPYQLMQLVQNEQADLIVLDSNTFLLNQGLFPKVRPALQIGKEKPMAWAVTKNHDLSFYHAIAHYFSLIEEDGTLDNLKDIYFEHMSAMNSGGSNMFYQRIKTRLPRYEALFKKAADDFQLDWHLLAAMSYQESFWNPKAVSPTGVRGLMMLTRSTAGSLGISDRSDPEQSVMGGAAYFSSIREQLDSNIAEPDRTWLALAAYNAGLGHLEDARTLTQRYGGDPKKWADVKKHFPFLMQKTHYSTVKYGYARGEETVNYVQRIRQYYSILTWRSRMQVFTGR
;
A
#
# COMPACT_ATOMS: atom_id res chain seq x y z
N PHE A 1 17.56 12.62 20.15
CA PHE A 1 16.79 11.83 19.16
C PHE A 1 16.89 10.37 19.53
N SER A 2 15.84 9.57 19.34
CA SER A 2 15.87 8.10 19.52
C SER A 2 16.83 7.42 18.54
N PRO A 3 17.05 6.09 18.65
CA PRO A 3 17.54 5.30 17.52
C PRO A 3 16.74 5.58 16.25
N ALA A 4 17.43 5.56 15.11
CA ALA A 4 16.82 5.82 13.82
C ALA A 4 16.06 4.58 13.35
N TYR A 5 14.79 4.73 12.99
CA TYR A 5 13.96 3.60 12.58
C TYR A 5 13.78 3.50 11.06
N THR A 6 14.09 4.56 10.31
CA THR A 6 14.11 4.55 8.85
C THR A 6 15.01 5.68 8.31
N LEU A 7 15.29 5.63 7.02
CA LEU A 7 15.97 6.70 6.30
C LEU A 7 14.96 7.50 5.49
N SER A 8 15.26 8.77 5.28
CA SER A 8 14.49 9.66 4.43
C SER A 8 15.42 10.58 3.67
N ASN A 9 15.17 10.75 2.38
CA ASN A 9 15.86 11.75 1.57
C ASN A 9 14.87 12.78 1.05
N THR A 10 15.31 14.03 0.98
CA THR A 10 14.53 15.11 0.39
C THR A 10 14.78 15.14 -1.11
N ARG A 11 13.73 15.26 -1.93
CA ARG A 11 13.85 15.27 -3.40
C ARG A 11 12.94 16.32 -4.01
N PHE A 12 13.28 16.71 -5.23
CA PHE A 12 12.31 17.31 -6.14
C PHE A 12 11.34 16.25 -6.64
N TYR A 13 10.08 16.65 -6.82
CA TYR A 13 9.05 15.85 -7.47
C TYR A 13 8.42 16.67 -8.58
N TYR A 14 8.15 16.00 -9.69
CA TYR A 14 7.65 16.62 -10.91
C TYR A 14 6.45 15.85 -11.44
N ARG A 15 5.71 16.45 -12.38
CA ARG A 15 4.66 15.77 -13.12
C ARG A 15 5.26 14.99 -14.29
N TYR A 16 5.02 13.68 -14.33
CA TYR A 16 5.36 12.81 -15.45
C TYR A 16 4.81 13.39 -16.77
N GLY A 17 5.69 13.46 -17.78
CA GLY A 17 5.43 14.13 -19.06
C GLY A 17 6.09 15.52 -19.18
N ASN A 18 6.43 16.19 -18.08
CA ASN A 18 6.94 17.58 -18.11
C ASN A 18 8.48 17.68 -18.08
N GLY A 19 9.19 16.61 -18.49
CA GLY A 19 10.66 16.51 -18.44
C GLY A 19 11.19 16.33 -17.01
N MET A 20 11.89 15.23 -16.75
CA MET A 20 12.46 14.93 -15.43
C MET A 20 13.74 15.75 -15.21
N PRO A 21 13.85 16.58 -14.15
CA PRO A 21 15.12 17.22 -13.83
C PRO A 21 16.10 16.18 -13.28
N ARG A 22 17.26 16.05 -13.92
CA ARG A 22 18.33 15.11 -13.59
C ARG A 22 19.54 15.80 -12.98
N SER A 23 19.71 17.10 -13.22
CA SER A 23 20.71 17.94 -12.58
C SER A 23 20.10 19.23 -12.02
N TRP A 24 20.90 20.01 -11.29
CA TRP A 24 20.47 21.32 -10.80
C TRP A 24 20.21 22.30 -11.95
N GLU A 25 20.94 22.21 -13.05
CA GLU A 25 20.73 23.04 -14.23
C GLU A 25 19.32 22.85 -14.82
N ASP A 26 18.78 21.63 -14.79
CA ASP A 26 17.40 21.34 -15.23
C ASP A 26 16.32 21.98 -14.33
N VAL A 27 16.68 22.35 -13.09
CA VAL A 27 15.80 23.02 -12.13
C VAL A 27 15.74 24.52 -12.40
N LYS A 28 16.73 25.09 -13.09
CA LYS A 28 16.84 26.53 -13.32
C LYS A 28 15.63 27.06 -14.09
N GLY A 29 14.96 28.06 -13.51
CA GLY A 29 13.79 28.72 -14.11
C GLY A 29 12.46 27.97 -13.95
N ARG A 30 12.45 26.81 -13.29
CA ARG A 30 11.23 26.05 -12.98
C ARG A 30 10.52 26.68 -11.78
N ASP A 31 9.19 26.62 -11.77
CA ASP A 31 8.40 27.03 -10.61
C ASP A 31 8.44 25.97 -9.50
N ILE A 32 9.22 26.23 -8.45
CA ILE A 32 9.41 25.35 -7.30
C ILE A 32 8.46 25.78 -6.19
N LEU A 33 7.68 24.85 -5.66
CA LEU A 33 6.76 25.06 -4.55
C LEU A 33 7.17 24.21 -3.33
N ILE A 34 7.27 24.83 -2.16
CA ILE A 34 7.52 24.15 -0.88
C ILE A 34 6.43 24.47 0.13
N SER A 35 6.27 23.62 1.14
CA SER A 35 5.32 23.89 2.24
C SER A 35 6.01 24.73 3.31
N SER A 36 5.31 25.70 3.89
CA SER A 36 5.81 26.50 5.03
C SER A 36 5.97 25.68 6.32
N HIS A 37 5.44 24.47 6.36
CA HIS A 37 5.42 23.61 7.54
C HIS A 37 6.62 22.63 7.56
N SER A 38 7.59 22.78 6.66
CA SER A 38 8.68 21.82 6.49
C SER A 38 10.07 22.43 6.65
N HIS A 39 11.03 21.55 6.90
CA HIS A 39 12.46 21.90 6.95
C HIS A 39 13.07 22.14 5.55
N HIS A 40 12.26 22.09 4.49
CA HIS A 40 12.76 22.15 3.11
C HIS A 40 13.30 23.54 2.76
N GLU A 41 12.78 24.59 3.39
CA GLU A 41 13.27 25.95 3.15
C GLU A 41 14.73 26.13 3.60
N GLU A 42 15.09 25.67 4.80
CA GLU A 42 16.47 25.70 5.30
C GLU A 42 17.42 24.93 4.36
N LEU A 43 16.95 23.78 3.86
CA LEU A 43 17.72 22.98 2.91
C LEU A 43 17.93 23.75 1.59
N LEU A 44 16.88 24.35 1.00
CA LEU A 44 17.02 25.13 -0.23
C LEU A 44 17.87 26.39 -0.05
N LEU A 45 17.80 27.04 1.12
CA LEU A 45 18.69 28.16 1.48
C LEU A 45 20.16 27.71 1.50
N SER A 46 20.45 26.53 2.06
CA SER A 46 21.81 25.98 2.02
C SER A 46 22.29 25.70 0.60
N MET A 47 21.42 25.16 -0.27
CA MET A 47 21.74 24.89 -1.68
C MET A 47 21.91 26.17 -2.49
N LYS A 48 21.24 27.26 -2.11
CA LYS A 48 21.35 28.57 -2.78
C LYS A 48 22.76 29.18 -2.71
N GLN A 49 23.57 28.79 -1.73
CA GLN A 49 24.98 29.18 -1.66
C GLN A 49 25.78 28.67 -2.87
N GLN A 50 25.46 27.45 -3.34
CA GLN A 50 26.06 26.84 -4.52
C GLN A 50 25.30 27.18 -5.81
N TYR A 51 23.98 27.38 -5.71
CA TYR A 51 23.09 27.69 -6.83
C TYR A 51 22.34 29.03 -6.61
N PRO A 52 23.00 30.20 -6.80
CA PRO A 52 22.41 31.50 -6.47
C PRO A 52 21.13 31.86 -7.23
N TRP A 53 20.91 31.22 -8.39
CA TRP A 53 19.72 31.40 -9.22
C TRP A 53 18.48 30.68 -8.66
N LEU A 54 18.62 29.85 -7.63
CA LEU A 54 17.53 29.07 -7.04
C LEU A 54 16.48 29.99 -6.40
N LYS A 55 15.22 29.82 -6.83
CA LYS A 55 14.04 30.55 -6.36
C LYS A 55 12.90 29.56 -6.14
N TRP A 56 12.05 29.83 -5.16
CA TRP A 56 10.89 29.00 -4.83
C TRP A 56 9.77 29.88 -4.28
N ARG A 57 8.55 29.34 -4.32
CA ARG A 57 7.38 29.86 -3.63
C ARG A 57 7.11 29.03 -2.38
N VAL A 58 6.60 29.67 -1.35
CA VAL A 58 6.20 29.02 -0.10
C VAL A 58 4.68 28.96 -0.06
N ASP A 59 4.13 27.76 -0.02
CA ASP A 59 2.72 27.50 0.20
C ASP A 59 2.44 27.41 1.71
N ARG A 60 1.54 28.27 2.20
CA ARG A 60 1.14 28.34 3.63
C ARG A 60 -0.20 27.66 3.92
N GLU A 61 -0.94 27.27 2.89
CA GLU A 61 -2.31 26.77 3.00
C GLU A 61 -2.34 25.23 3.08
N HIS A 62 -1.37 24.59 2.43
CA HIS A 62 -1.33 23.17 2.18
C HIS A 62 -0.24 22.46 3.00
N LYS A 63 -0.59 21.27 3.48
CA LYS A 63 0.36 20.30 4.04
C LYS A 63 1.28 19.77 2.93
N PRO A 64 2.49 19.26 3.26
CA PRO A 64 3.44 18.77 2.27
C PRO A 64 2.84 17.80 1.24
N TYR A 65 2.09 16.78 1.68
CA TYR A 65 1.50 15.80 0.76
C TYR A 65 0.45 16.41 -0.21
N GLN A 66 -0.20 17.52 0.17
CA GLN A 66 -1.20 18.18 -0.69
C GLN A 66 -0.55 18.92 -1.87
N LEU A 67 0.73 19.29 -1.77
CA LEU A 67 1.47 19.90 -2.88
C LEU A 67 1.60 18.96 -4.09
N MET A 68 1.51 17.64 -3.87
CA MET A 68 1.48 16.64 -4.95
C MET A 68 0.27 16.85 -5.88
N GLN A 69 -0.85 17.35 -5.36
CA GLN A 69 -2.02 17.69 -6.17
C GLN A 69 -1.73 18.88 -7.10
N LEU A 70 -1.04 19.90 -6.58
CA LEU A 70 -0.72 21.12 -7.32
C LEU A 70 0.20 20.82 -8.50
N VAL A 71 1.25 20.01 -8.29
CA VAL A 71 2.14 19.55 -9.37
C VAL A 71 1.42 18.65 -10.36
N GLN A 72 0.58 17.71 -9.89
CA GLN A 72 -0.21 16.86 -10.79
C GLN A 72 -1.14 17.67 -11.70
N ASN A 73 -1.66 18.79 -11.20
CA ASN A 73 -2.55 19.73 -11.89
C ASN A 73 -1.80 20.85 -12.61
N GLU A 74 -0.48 20.77 -12.73
CA GLU A 74 0.36 21.75 -13.46
C GLU A 74 0.31 23.17 -12.88
N GLN A 75 0.02 23.32 -11.58
CA GLN A 75 0.04 24.60 -10.86
C GLN A 75 1.42 24.96 -10.28
N ALA A 76 2.38 24.03 -10.37
CA ALA A 76 3.79 24.21 -10.11
C ALA A 76 4.58 23.18 -10.94
N ASP A 77 5.79 23.51 -11.36
CA ASP A 77 6.65 22.59 -12.11
C ASP A 77 7.25 21.51 -11.20
N LEU A 78 7.67 21.94 -10.01
CA LEU A 78 8.38 21.12 -9.04
C LEU A 78 7.84 21.37 -7.63
N ILE A 79 7.81 20.32 -6.81
CA ILE A 79 7.68 20.42 -5.36
C ILE A 79 8.85 19.77 -4.67
N VAL A 80 9.10 20.15 -3.42
CA VAL A 80 10.08 19.48 -2.56
C VAL A 80 9.35 18.70 -1.49
N LEU A 81 9.66 17.41 -1.37
CA LEU A 81 9.12 16.54 -0.33
C LEU A 81 10.20 15.59 0.19
N ASP A 82 9.93 15.03 1.36
CA ASP A 82 10.66 13.88 1.87
C ASP A 82 10.14 12.59 1.23
N SER A 83 11.05 11.64 0.98
CA SER A 83 10.75 10.35 0.35
C SER A 83 9.60 9.64 1.04
N ASN A 84 9.53 9.68 2.36
CA ASN A 84 8.50 8.99 3.13
C ASN A 84 7.12 9.66 2.97
N THR A 85 7.08 10.99 2.89
CA THR A 85 5.84 11.71 2.57
C THR A 85 5.34 11.34 1.18
N PHE A 86 6.23 11.25 0.20
CA PHE A 86 5.88 10.80 -1.14
C PHE A 86 5.39 9.34 -1.14
N LEU A 87 6.14 8.41 -0.56
CA LEU A 87 5.84 6.98 -0.59
C LEU A 87 4.46 6.66 0.00
N LEU A 88 4.10 7.32 1.10
CA LEU A 88 2.80 7.15 1.75
C LEU A 88 1.62 7.67 0.89
N ASN A 89 1.86 8.59 -0.05
CA ASN A 89 0.82 9.30 -0.79
C ASN A 89 0.85 9.07 -2.30
N GLN A 90 1.90 8.44 -2.85
CA GLN A 90 2.11 8.33 -4.30
C GLN A 90 0.94 7.68 -5.06
N GLY A 91 0.23 6.74 -4.41
CA GLY A 91 -0.92 6.07 -5.00
C GLY A 91 -2.10 7.01 -5.32
N LEU A 92 -2.19 8.15 -4.63
CA LEU A 92 -3.20 9.19 -4.87
C LEU A 92 -2.83 10.13 -6.02
N PHE A 93 -1.55 10.18 -6.36
CA PHE A 93 -0.98 11.15 -7.29
C PHE A 93 -0.19 10.42 -8.39
N PRO A 94 -0.86 9.65 -9.25
CA PRO A 94 -0.21 8.76 -10.21
C PRO A 94 0.63 9.48 -11.26
N LYS A 95 0.53 10.81 -11.40
CA LYS A 95 1.43 11.57 -12.30
C LYS A 95 2.64 12.16 -11.59
N VAL A 96 2.73 12.14 -10.26
CA VAL A 96 3.85 12.74 -9.53
C VAL A 96 4.99 11.73 -9.40
N ARG A 97 6.21 12.13 -9.77
CA ARG A 97 7.39 11.25 -9.77
C ARG A 97 8.57 11.88 -9.06
N PRO A 98 9.42 11.08 -8.39
CA PRO A 98 10.67 11.57 -7.82
C PRO A 98 11.60 12.01 -8.95
N ALA A 99 12.37 13.07 -8.67
CA ALA A 99 13.43 13.57 -9.53
C ALA A 99 14.74 13.65 -8.72
N LEU A 100 15.55 14.68 -8.98
CA LEU A 100 16.81 14.95 -8.30
C LEU A 100 16.67 14.98 -6.77
N GLN A 101 17.59 14.31 -6.07
CA GLN A 101 17.71 14.36 -4.62
C GLN A 101 18.38 15.66 -4.19
N ILE A 102 17.91 16.23 -3.09
CA ILE A 102 18.45 17.46 -2.49
C ILE A 102 19.19 17.08 -1.21
N GLY A 103 20.50 17.31 -1.20
CA GLY A 103 21.35 16.98 -0.06
C GLY A 103 21.50 15.49 0.20
N LYS A 104 21.82 15.14 1.45
CA LYS A 104 22.07 13.76 1.88
C LYS A 104 20.82 13.14 2.48
N GLU A 105 20.78 11.81 2.43
CA GLU A 105 19.82 11.03 3.19
C GLU A 105 20.02 11.25 4.69
N LYS A 106 18.91 11.32 5.43
CA LYS A 106 18.89 11.60 6.87
C LYS A 106 18.14 10.48 7.61
N PRO A 107 18.61 10.09 8.81
CA PRO A 107 17.87 9.20 9.67
C PRO A 107 16.60 9.88 10.22
N MET A 108 15.49 9.15 10.24
CA MET A 108 14.29 9.53 10.96
C MET A 108 14.30 8.91 12.35
N ALA A 109 14.11 9.76 13.35
CA ALA A 109 14.13 9.40 14.76
C ALA A 109 13.10 10.25 15.52
N TRP A 110 12.64 9.77 16.67
CA TRP A 110 11.80 10.55 17.55
C TRP A 110 12.61 11.67 18.20
N ALA A 111 12.05 12.88 18.18
CA ALA A 111 12.58 14.01 18.93
C ALA A 111 12.05 13.96 20.36
N VAL A 112 12.94 14.16 21.33
CA VAL A 112 12.59 14.27 22.75
C VAL A 112 13.21 15.53 23.30
N THR A 113 12.54 16.16 24.26
CA THR A 113 13.05 17.36 24.93
C THR A 113 14.37 17.03 25.62
N LYS A 114 15.36 17.91 25.47
CA LYS A 114 16.64 17.77 26.17
C LYS A 114 16.38 17.95 27.68
N ASN A 115 16.65 16.92 28.46
CA ASN A 115 16.49 16.92 29.91
C ASN A 115 17.73 16.29 30.55
N HIS A 116 17.99 16.63 31.82
CA HIS A 116 19.03 15.99 32.63
C HIS A 116 18.64 14.57 33.02
N ASP A 117 17.34 14.30 33.19
CA ASP A 117 16.82 12.95 33.36
C ASP A 117 16.72 12.23 32.00
N LEU A 118 17.46 11.13 31.86
CA LEU A 118 17.52 10.29 30.66
C LEU A 118 16.60 9.05 30.75
N SER A 119 15.84 8.88 31.84
CA SER A 119 14.97 7.73 32.05
C SER A 119 14.02 7.47 30.87
N PHE A 120 13.37 8.53 30.38
CA PHE A 120 12.47 8.45 29.23
C PHE A 120 13.18 8.12 27.91
N TYR A 121 14.38 8.67 27.71
CA TYR A 121 15.19 8.35 26.54
C TYR A 121 15.60 6.86 26.53
N HIS A 122 16.03 6.33 27.68
CA HIS A 122 16.37 4.90 27.81
C HIS A 122 15.15 4.01 27.58
N ALA A 123 13.97 4.39 28.07
CA ALA A 123 12.74 3.65 27.79
C ALA A 123 12.42 3.60 26.28
N ILE A 124 12.59 4.71 25.56
CA ILE A 124 12.41 4.75 24.10
C ILE A 124 13.44 3.88 23.40
N ALA A 125 14.71 3.97 23.77
CA ALA A 125 15.77 3.17 23.15
C ALA A 125 15.54 1.67 23.37
N HIS A 126 15.16 1.28 24.59
CA HIS A 126 14.80 -0.10 24.91
C HIS A 126 13.58 -0.58 24.11
N TYR A 127 12.54 0.25 23.99
CA TYR A 127 11.39 -0.07 23.14
C TYR A 127 11.79 -0.32 21.68
N PHE A 128 12.67 0.51 21.10
CA PHE A 128 13.16 0.29 19.74
C PHE A 128 13.95 -1.01 19.59
N SER A 129 14.77 -1.39 20.58
CA SER A 129 15.45 -2.70 20.60
C SER A 129 14.45 -3.85 20.58
N LEU A 130 13.41 -3.79 21.42
CA LEU A 130 12.39 -4.84 21.49
C LEU A 130 11.66 -5.02 20.16
N ILE A 131 11.20 -3.94 19.53
CA ILE A 131 10.45 -4.03 18.26
C ILE A 131 11.33 -4.37 17.06
N GLU A 132 12.64 -4.12 17.15
CA GLU A 132 13.61 -4.57 16.15
C GLU A 132 13.85 -6.08 16.30
N GLU A 133 14.10 -6.55 17.53
CA GLU A 133 14.37 -7.96 17.83
C GLU A 133 13.17 -8.87 17.55
N ASP A 134 11.94 -8.44 17.86
CA ASP A 134 10.73 -9.24 17.64
C ASP A 134 10.14 -9.10 16.22
N GLY A 135 10.78 -8.30 15.37
CA GLY A 135 10.38 -8.05 13.99
C GLY A 135 9.15 -7.15 13.82
N THR A 136 8.63 -6.54 14.88
CA THR A 136 7.50 -5.61 14.81
C THR A 136 7.82 -4.39 13.94
N LEU A 137 9.03 -3.84 14.05
CA LEU A 137 9.45 -2.69 13.24
C LEU A 137 9.47 -3.03 11.75
N ASP A 138 9.97 -4.21 11.38
CA ASP A 138 9.99 -4.66 9.99
C ASP A 138 8.58 -4.91 9.46
N ASN A 139 7.69 -5.46 10.30
CA ASN A 139 6.27 -5.57 9.95
C ASN A 139 5.64 -4.20 9.69
N LEU A 140 5.92 -3.21 10.54
CA LEU A 140 5.45 -1.84 10.33
C LEU A 140 6.01 -1.24 9.03
N LYS A 141 7.29 -1.45 8.73
CA LYS A 141 7.91 -0.98 7.48
C LYS A 141 7.26 -1.62 6.25
N ASP A 142 6.96 -2.91 6.27
CA ASP A 142 6.22 -3.60 5.21
C ASP A 142 4.81 -3.00 5.04
N ILE A 143 4.11 -2.84 6.17
CA ILE A 143 2.74 -2.30 6.20
C ILE A 143 2.66 -0.89 5.63
N TYR A 144 3.67 -0.03 5.79
CA TYR A 144 3.58 1.37 5.38
C TYR A 144 4.40 1.74 4.14
N PHE A 145 5.54 1.08 3.87
CA PHE A 145 6.50 1.52 2.84
C PHE A 145 6.72 0.50 1.71
N GLU A 146 6.79 -0.80 1.99
CA GLU A 146 7.14 -1.79 0.95
C GLU A 146 6.05 -1.91 -0.12
N HIS A 147 4.78 -2.06 0.28
CA HIS A 147 3.70 -2.26 -0.67
C HIS A 147 3.48 -1.04 -1.56
N MET A 148 3.76 0.18 -1.11
CA MET A 148 3.54 1.40 -1.91
C MET A 148 4.51 1.53 -3.10
N SER A 149 5.69 0.91 -3.04
CA SER A 149 6.77 1.10 -4.02
C SER A 149 6.60 0.27 -5.31
N ALA A 150 5.67 -0.69 -5.34
CA ALA A 150 5.61 -1.70 -6.41
C ALA A 150 4.61 -1.39 -7.56
N MET A 151 3.90 -0.26 -7.55
CA MET A 151 3.01 0.07 -8.66
C MET A 151 3.74 0.72 -9.84
N ASN A 152 3.55 0.16 -11.04
CA ASN A 152 3.97 0.80 -12.27
C ASN A 152 3.08 2.02 -12.60
N SER A 153 3.69 3.01 -13.25
CA SER A 153 3.06 4.32 -13.51
C SER A 153 1.70 4.25 -14.23
N GLY A 154 1.56 3.30 -15.16
CA GLY A 154 0.32 3.13 -15.94
C GLY A 154 -0.82 2.53 -15.13
N GLY A 155 -0.54 1.54 -14.28
CA GLY A 155 -1.53 0.86 -13.44
C GLY A 155 -2.18 1.81 -12.42
N SER A 156 -1.38 2.64 -11.75
CA SER A 156 -1.89 3.61 -10.77
C SER A 156 -2.78 4.66 -11.43
N ASN A 157 -2.45 5.14 -12.63
CA ASN A 157 -3.27 6.13 -13.32
C ASN A 157 -4.64 5.54 -13.72
N MET A 158 -4.66 4.31 -14.25
CA MET A 158 -5.92 3.64 -14.59
C MET A 158 -6.79 3.37 -13.35
N PHE A 159 -6.17 2.97 -12.24
CA PHE A 159 -6.88 2.79 -10.98
C PHE A 159 -7.51 4.10 -10.50
N TYR A 160 -6.72 5.18 -10.45
CA TYR A 160 -7.20 6.50 -10.06
C TYR A 160 -8.39 6.98 -10.93
N GLN A 161 -8.35 6.76 -12.24
CA GLN A 161 -9.47 7.09 -13.13
C GLN A 161 -10.71 6.24 -12.84
N ARG A 162 -10.54 4.94 -12.58
CA ARG A 162 -11.65 4.04 -12.27
C ARG A 162 -12.26 4.31 -10.90
N ILE A 163 -11.48 4.81 -9.94
CA ILE A 163 -12.00 5.28 -8.65
C ILE A 163 -13.04 6.40 -8.86
N LYS A 164 -12.85 7.26 -9.86
CA LYS A 164 -13.81 8.32 -10.20
C LYS A 164 -14.97 7.85 -11.08
N THR A 165 -14.71 6.92 -12.00
CA THR A 165 -15.66 6.58 -13.09
C THR A 165 -16.46 5.29 -12.87
N ARG A 166 -15.96 4.36 -12.06
CA ARG A 166 -16.56 3.02 -11.83
C ARG A 166 -16.96 2.78 -10.38
N LEU A 167 -16.07 3.06 -9.42
CA LEU A 167 -16.34 2.78 -8.00
C LEU A 167 -17.68 3.35 -7.50
N PRO A 168 -18.10 4.59 -7.83
CA PRO A 168 -19.36 5.15 -7.34
C PRO A 168 -20.60 4.31 -7.68
N ARG A 169 -20.54 3.49 -8.74
CA ARG A 169 -21.66 2.62 -9.15
C ARG A 169 -21.86 1.42 -8.21
N TYR A 170 -20.81 1.02 -7.48
CA TYR A 170 -20.81 -0.18 -6.63
C TYR A 170 -20.50 0.12 -5.18
N GLU A 171 -20.20 1.38 -4.82
CA GLU A 171 -19.82 1.78 -3.47
C GLU A 171 -20.87 1.41 -2.43
N ALA A 172 -22.14 1.72 -2.68
CA ALA A 172 -23.24 1.36 -1.77
C ALA A 172 -23.35 -0.15 -1.56
N LEU A 173 -23.07 -0.94 -2.61
CA LEU A 173 -23.08 -2.39 -2.56
C LEU A 173 -21.90 -2.94 -1.74
N PHE A 174 -20.69 -2.39 -1.92
CA PHE A 174 -19.55 -2.76 -1.08
C PHE A 174 -19.78 -2.42 0.39
N LYS A 175 -20.42 -1.28 0.69
CA LYS A 175 -20.79 -0.91 2.08
C LYS A 175 -21.80 -1.88 2.67
N LYS A 176 -22.87 -2.19 1.94
CA LYS A 176 -23.88 -3.17 2.37
C LYS A 176 -23.25 -4.54 2.68
N ALA A 177 -22.42 -5.06 1.76
CA ALA A 177 -21.73 -6.33 1.98
C ALA A 177 -20.73 -6.26 3.15
N ALA A 178 -20.04 -5.13 3.31
CA ALA A 178 -19.13 -4.94 4.44
C ALA A 178 -19.86 -4.97 5.78
N ASP A 179 -21.03 -4.35 5.87
CA ASP A 179 -21.88 -4.35 7.07
C ASP A 179 -22.39 -5.76 7.38
N ASP A 180 -22.89 -6.49 6.37
CA ASP A 180 -23.43 -7.84 6.52
C ASP A 180 -22.37 -8.87 6.99
N PHE A 181 -21.12 -8.71 6.57
CA PHE A 181 -20.03 -9.65 6.84
C PHE A 181 -18.94 -9.12 7.80
N GLN A 182 -19.16 -7.98 8.45
CA GLN A 182 -18.21 -7.35 9.38
C GLN A 182 -16.81 -7.14 8.77
N LEU A 183 -16.78 -6.58 7.57
CA LEU A 183 -15.56 -6.28 6.80
C LEU A 183 -15.39 -4.77 6.61
N ASP A 184 -14.23 -4.33 6.14
CA ASP A 184 -14.06 -2.96 5.64
C ASP A 184 -14.48 -2.90 4.15
N TRP A 185 -15.38 -1.97 3.80
CA TRP A 185 -15.87 -1.85 2.42
C TRP A 185 -14.78 -1.45 1.42
N HIS A 186 -13.73 -0.72 1.86
CA HIS A 186 -12.59 -0.40 1.01
C HIS A 186 -11.79 -1.67 0.70
N LEU A 187 -11.74 -2.66 1.60
CA LEU A 187 -11.09 -3.94 1.36
C LEU A 187 -11.86 -4.72 0.29
N LEU A 188 -13.18 -4.82 0.41
CA LEU A 188 -14.03 -5.46 -0.61
C LEU A 188 -13.91 -4.76 -1.98
N ALA A 189 -13.88 -3.44 -1.99
CA ALA A 189 -13.66 -2.66 -3.21
C ALA A 189 -12.28 -2.92 -3.81
N ALA A 190 -11.22 -3.01 -2.99
CA ALA A 190 -9.86 -3.32 -3.41
C ALA A 190 -9.73 -4.73 -4.00
N MET A 191 -10.33 -5.73 -3.35
CA MET A 191 -10.43 -7.10 -3.85
C MET A 191 -11.13 -7.12 -5.22
N SER A 192 -12.32 -6.53 -5.32
CA SER A 192 -13.08 -6.49 -6.57
C SER A 192 -12.33 -5.78 -7.70
N TYR A 193 -11.53 -4.76 -7.37
CA TYR A 193 -10.69 -4.10 -8.36
C TYR A 193 -9.58 -5.01 -8.88
N GLN A 194 -8.90 -5.73 -7.99
CA GLN A 194 -7.88 -6.70 -8.36
C GLN A 194 -8.47 -7.84 -9.22
N GLU A 195 -9.70 -8.26 -8.92
CA GLU A 195 -10.37 -9.36 -9.62
C GLU A 195 -10.88 -8.99 -11.02
N SER A 196 -11.57 -7.84 -11.14
CA SER A 196 -12.32 -7.51 -12.36
C SER A 196 -12.09 -6.10 -12.86
N PHE A 197 -11.30 -5.29 -12.17
CA PHE A 197 -11.25 -3.83 -12.35
C PHE A 197 -12.63 -3.17 -12.27
N TRP A 198 -13.49 -3.70 -11.40
CA TRP A 198 -14.90 -3.35 -11.26
C TRP A 198 -15.69 -3.51 -12.57
N ASN A 199 -15.44 -4.60 -13.29
CA ASN A 199 -16.21 -4.98 -14.48
C ASN A 199 -17.10 -6.19 -14.16
N PRO A 200 -18.42 -6.03 -14.02
CA PRO A 200 -19.32 -7.14 -13.70
C PRO A 200 -19.41 -8.19 -14.82
N LYS A 201 -19.01 -7.82 -16.05
CA LYS A 201 -18.94 -8.70 -17.21
C LYS A 201 -17.57 -9.35 -17.39
N ALA A 202 -16.68 -9.26 -16.41
CA ALA A 202 -15.38 -9.93 -16.47
C ALA A 202 -15.56 -11.45 -16.55
N VAL A 203 -14.78 -12.08 -17.43
CA VAL A 203 -14.73 -13.54 -17.61
C VAL A 203 -13.27 -13.93 -17.81
N SER A 204 -12.77 -14.86 -17.02
CA SER A 204 -11.42 -15.41 -17.22
C SER A 204 -11.42 -16.57 -18.22
N PRO A 205 -10.25 -16.93 -18.77
CA PRO A 205 -10.08 -18.19 -19.51
C PRO A 205 -10.44 -19.44 -18.70
N THR A 206 -10.31 -19.38 -17.37
CA THR A 206 -10.65 -20.47 -16.44
C THR A 206 -12.13 -20.50 -16.04
N GLY A 207 -12.95 -19.57 -16.56
CA GLY A 207 -14.41 -19.57 -16.37
C GLY A 207 -14.91 -18.93 -15.07
N VAL A 208 -14.04 -18.28 -14.29
CA VAL A 208 -14.48 -17.38 -13.20
C VAL A 208 -15.10 -16.11 -13.77
N ARG A 209 -16.09 -15.53 -13.08
CA ARG A 209 -16.92 -14.42 -13.58
C ARG A 209 -17.30 -13.42 -12.50
N GLY A 210 -17.60 -12.19 -12.93
CA GLY A 210 -18.21 -11.17 -12.08
C GLY A 210 -17.24 -10.22 -11.42
N LEU A 211 -17.78 -9.35 -10.56
CA LEU A 211 -17.01 -8.36 -9.81
C LEU A 211 -15.98 -8.99 -8.87
N MET A 212 -16.30 -10.14 -8.29
CA MET A 212 -15.45 -10.88 -7.33
C MET A 212 -14.87 -12.17 -7.91
N MET A 213 -15.02 -12.40 -9.22
CA MET A 213 -14.44 -13.54 -9.96
C MET A 213 -14.69 -14.90 -9.31
N LEU A 214 -15.95 -15.18 -9.00
CA LEU A 214 -16.34 -16.42 -8.33
C LEU A 214 -16.28 -17.61 -9.29
N THR A 215 -15.79 -18.75 -8.80
CA THR A 215 -15.85 -20.03 -9.51
C THR A 215 -17.29 -20.56 -9.56
N ARG A 216 -17.55 -21.57 -10.40
CA ARG A 216 -18.86 -22.24 -10.42
C ARG A 216 -19.14 -23.00 -9.11
N SER A 217 -18.12 -23.66 -8.54
CA SER A 217 -18.27 -24.39 -7.28
C SER A 217 -18.58 -23.44 -6.13
N THR A 218 -17.85 -22.33 -6.01
CA THR A 218 -18.10 -21.30 -4.99
C THR A 218 -19.50 -20.69 -5.15
N ALA A 219 -19.92 -20.38 -6.39
CA ALA A 219 -21.27 -19.88 -6.63
C ALA A 219 -22.35 -20.89 -6.24
N GLY A 220 -22.15 -22.17 -6.58
CA GLY A 220 -23.06 -23.26 -6.20
C GLY A 220 -23.20 -23.43 -4.69
N SER A 221 -22.09 -23.39 -3.95
CA SER A 221 -22.12 -23.50 -2.47
C SER A 221 -22.79 -22.31 -1.79
N LEU A 222 -22.85 -21.15 -2.45
CA LEU A 222 -23.43 -19.92 -1.91
C LEU A 222 -24.83 -19.60 -2.49
N GLY A 223 -25.41 -20.49 -3.31
CA GLY A 223 -26.73 -20.28 -3.91
C GLY A 223 -26.77 -19.13 -4.94
N ILE A 224 -25.64 -18.77 -5.55
CA ILE A 224 -25.55 -17.68 -6.52
C ILE A 224 -26.04 -18.16 -7.88
N SER A 225 -27.12 -17.54 -8.37
CA SER A 225 -27.78 -17.85 -9.64
C SER A 225 -27.10 -17.17 -10.83
N ASP A 226 -26.63 -15.93 -10.66
CA ASP A 226 -25.90 -15.20 -11.69
C ASP A 226 -24.63 -14.56 -11.10
N ARG A 227 -23.46 -15.05 -11.54
CA ARG A 227 -22.16 -14.51 -11.13
C ARG A 227 -21.84 -13.15 -11.76
N SER A 228 -22.54 -12.77 -12.84
CA SER A 228 -22.36 -11.48 -13.50
C SER A 228 -23.30 -10.39 -12.96
N ASP A 229 -24.26 -10.75 -12.12
CA ASP A 229 -25.01 -9.80 -11.33
C ASP A 229 -24.10 -9.15 -10.27
N PRO A 230 -23.98 -7.81 -10.23
CA PRO A 230 -23.10 -7.13 -9.28
C PRO A 230 -23.39 -7.49 -7.83
N GLU A 231 -24.66 -7.50 -7.40
CA GLU A 231 -25.05 -7.72 -6.01
C GLU A 231 -24.71 -9.13 -5.57
N GLN A 232 -25.14 -10.14 -6.33
CA GLN A 232 -24.80 -11.53 -6.05
C GLN A 232 -23.29 -11.78 -6.08
N SER A 233 -22.56 -11.16 -7.01
CA SER A 233 -21.11 -11.30 -7.08
C SER A 233 -20.41 -10.72 -5.85
N VAL A 234 -20.77 -9.51 -5.42
CA VAL A 234 -20.15 -8.84 -4.27
C VAL A 234 -20.54 -9.53 -2.96
N MET A 235 -21.82 -9.83 -2.74
CA MET A 235 -22.27 -10.54 -1.55
C MET A 235 -21.64 -11.93 -1.45
N GLY A 236 -21.59 -12.66 -2.56
CA GLY A 236 -20.94 -13.98 -2.62
C GLY A 236 -19.45 -13.92 -2.31
N GLY A 237 -18.72 -12.96 -2.90
CA GLY A 237 -17.30 -12.77 -2.63
C GLY A 237 -17.01 -12.37 -1.20
N ALA A 238 -17.83 -11.49 -0.62
CA ALA A 238 -17.71 -11.08 0.78
C ALA A 238 -18.00 -12.25 1.74
N ALA A 239 -19.07 -13.01 1.51
CA ALA A 239 -19.40 -14.22 2.26
C ALA A 239 -18.27 -15.25 2.20
N TYR A 240 -17.76 -15.51 0.99
CA TYR A 240 -16.67 -16.46 0.81
C TYR A 240 -15.41 -16.02 1.53
N PHE A 241 -15.03 -14.74 1.40
CA PHE A 241 -13.88 -14.18 2.09
C PHE A 241 -14.02 -14.23 3.62
N SER A 242 -15.20 -13.86 4.17
CA SER A 242 -15.48 -13.99 5.60
C SER A 242 -15.33 -15.43 6.06
N SER A 243 -15.87 -16.40 5.32
CA SER A 243 -15.77 -17.82 5.67
C SER A 243 -14.33 -18.33 5.70
N ILE A 244 -13.46 -17.84 4.81
CA ILE A 244 -12.03 -18.17 4.83
C ILE A 244 -11.37 -17.54 6.05
N ARG A 245 -11.67 -16.26 6.30
CA ARG A 245 -11.13 -15.52 7.43
C ARG A 245 -11.55 -16.14 8.76
N GLU A 246 -12.73 -16.72 8.88
CA GLU A 246 -13.21 -17.47 10.07
C GLU A 246 -12.49 -18.80 10.26
N GLN A 247 -12.14 -19.50 9.18
CA GLN A 247 -11.41 -20.79 9.23
C GLN A 247 -9.94 -20.66 9.68
N LEU A 248 -9.35 -19.47 9.63
CA LEU A 248 -8.00 -19.24 10.12
C LEU A 248 -7.91 -19.38 11.65
N ASP A 249 -6.79 -19.90 12.14
CA ASP A 249 -6.49 -20.01 13.57
C ASP A 249 -6.79 -18.69 14.32
N SER A 250 -7.54 -18.75 15.41
CA SER A 250 -7.94 -17.58 16.21
C SER A 250 -6.76 -16.80 16.80
N ASN A 251 -5.58 -17.41 16.90
CA ASN A 251 -4.36 -16.76 17.38
C ASN A 251 -3.67 -15.89 16.32
N ILE A 252 -4.14 -15.91 15.07
CA ILE A 252 -3.69 -14.97 14.04
C ILE A 252 -4.42 -13.65 14.25
N ALA A 253 -3.68 -12.64 14.71
CA ALA A 253 -4.18 -11.30 14.94
C ALA A 253 -4.33 -10.50 13.64
N GLU A 254 -5.16 -9.45 13.67
CA GLU A 254 -5.15 -8.43 12.62
C GLU A 254 -3.87 -7.55 12.73
N PRO A 255 -3.33 -7.05 11.62
CA PRO A 255 -3.87 -7.13 10.25
C PRO A 255 -3.47 -8.39 9.47
N ASP A 256 -2.61 -9.25 10.03
CA ASP A 256 -2.09 -10.45 9.37
C ASP A 256 -3.18 -11.45 8.99
N ARG A 257 -4.22 -11.58 9.83
CA ARG A 257 -5.40 -12.41 9.55
C ARG A 257 -6.04 -12.06 8.21
N THR A 258 -6.23 -10.77 7.93
CA THR A 258 -6.77 -10.29 6.66
C THR A 258 -5.84 -10.64 5.48
N TRP A 259 -4.53 -10.46 5.62
CA TRP A 259 -3.57 -10.73 4.53
C TRP A 259 -3.45 -12.22 4.22
N LEU A 260 -3.45 -13.07 5.25
CA LEU A 260 -3.46 -14.52 5.11
C LEU A 260 -4.78 -15.00 4.50
N ALA A 261 -5.92 -14.42 4.89
CA ALA A 261 -7.22 -14.73 4.28
C ALA A 261 -7.25 -14.38 2.78
N LEU A 262 -6.63 -13.27 2.36
CA LEU A 262 -6.51 -12.92 0.94
C LEU A 262 -5.63 -13.90 0.17
N ALA A 263 -4.54 -14.37 0.79
CA ALA A 263 -3.70 -15.40 0.20
C ALA A 263 -4.48 -16.71 0.01
N ALA A 264 -5.28 -17.12 1.01
CA ALA A 264 -6.17 -18.27 0.91
C ALA A 264 -7.33 -18.06 -0.08
N TYR A 265 -7.86 -16.85 -0.24
CA TYR A 265 -8.86 -16.55 -1.26
C TYR A 265 -8.33 -16.82 -2.67
N ASN A 266 -7.07 -16.47 -2.92
CA ASN A 266 -6.44 -16.64 -4.23
C ASN A 266 -5.87 -18.06 -4.46
N ALA A 267 -5.13 -18.59 -3.49
CA ALA A 267 -4.43 -19.88 -3.62
C ALA A 267 -5.24 -21.07 -3.09
N GLY A 268 -6.28 -20.83 -2.29
CA GLY A 268 -6.94 -21.85 -1.48
C GLY A 268 -6.26 -22.03 -0.11
N LEU A 269 -7.08 -22.41 0.88
CA LEU A 269 -6.64 -22.59 2.28
C LEU A 269 -5.54 -23.67 2.41
N GLY A 270 -5.62 -24.75 1.63
CA GLY A 270 -4.60 -25.81 1.67
C GLY A 270 -3.20 -25.31 1.31
N HIS A 271 -3.07 -24.52 0.26
CA HIS A 271 -1.78 -23.97 -0.16
C HIS A 271 -1.29 -22.85 0.77
N LEU A 272 -2.20 -22.12 1.44
CA LEU A 272 -1.81 -21.25 2.54
C LEU A 272 -1.16 -22.04 3.68
N GLU A 273 -1.76 -23.14 4.12
CA GLU A 273 -1.21 -23.98 5.19
C GLU A 273 0.12 -24.63 4.81
N ASP A 274 0.30 -25.01 3.55
CA ASP A 274 1.60 -25.47 3.04
C ASP A 274 2.66 -24.36 3.15
N ALA A 275 2.33 -23.12 2.77
CA ALA A 275 3.25 -21.98 2.91
C ALA A 275 3.57 -21.66 4.37
N ARG A 276 2.58 -21.75 5.28
CA ARG A 276 2.78 -21.59 6.74
C ARG A 276 3.67 -22.68 7.30
N THR A 277 3.48 -23.93 6.87
CA THR A 277 4.34 -25.07 7.25
C THR A 277 5.79 -24.85 6.83
N LEU A 278 6.01 -24.39 5.58
CA LEU A 278 7.35 -24.02 5.12
C LEU A 278 7.92 -22.86 5.94
N THR A 279 7.12 -21.85 6.23
CA THR A 279 7.55 -20.69 7.05
C THR A 279 8.07 -21.12 8.41
N GLN A 280 7.33 -21.97 9.12
CA GLN A 280 7.74 -22.51 10.41
C GLN A 280 9.03 -23.36 10.28
N ARG A 281 9.13 -24.17 9.23
CA ARG A 281 10.31 -25.01 8.96
C ARG A 281 11.59 -24.20 8.77
N TYR A 282 11.48 -23.02 8.16
CA TYR A 282 12.59 -22.10 7.93
C TYR A 282 12.74 -21.04 9.04
N GLY A 283 12.07 -21.23 10.19
CA GLY A 283 12.24 -20.40 11.39
C GLY A 283 11.50 -19.07 11.36
N GLY A 284 10.60 -18.83 10.41
CA GLY A 284 9.71 -17.66 10.40
C GLY A 284 8.45 -17.86 11.23
N ASP A 285 7.72 -16.77 11.52
CA ASP A 285 6.44 -16.85 12.22
C ASP A 285 5.30 -17.18 11.23
N PRO A 286 4.66 -18.37 11.31
CA PRO A 286 3.58 -18.75 10.40
C PRO A 286 2.28 -17.95 10.60
N LYS A 287 2.22 -17.05 11.59
CA LYS A 287 1.09 -16.14 11.82
C LYS A 287 1.32 -14.76 11.20
N LYS A 288 2.56 -14.40 10.83
CA LYS A 288 2.89 -13.11 10.23
C LYS A 288 2.93 -13.22 8.70
N TRP A 289 2.11 -12.44 8.01
CA TRP A 289 2.12 -12.37 6.55
C TRP A 289 3.49 -11.97 6.01
N ALA A 290 4.21 -11.08 6.70
CA ALA A 290 5.56 -10.65 6.32
C ALA A 290 6.56 -11.81 6.21
N ASP A 291 6.37 -12.89 6.98
CA ASP A 291 7.20 -14.11 6.92
C ASP A 291 6.62 -15.15 5.98
N VAL A 292 5.30 -15.34 6.00
CA VAL A 292 4.62 -16.30 5.12
C VAL A 292 4.80 -15.94 3.64
N LYS A 293 4.77 -14.64 3.28
CA LYS A 293 5.00 -14.18 1.90
C LYS A 293 6.37 -14.59 1.34
N LYS A 294 7.40 -14.72 2.20
CA LYS A 294 8.76 -15.09 1.78
C LYS A 294 8.83 -16.56 1.33
N HIS A 295 7.95 -17.40 1.87
CA HIS A 295 7.95 -18.86 1.64
C HIS A 295 6.89 -19.34 0.64
N PHE A 296 5.89 -18.52 0.32
CA PHE A 296 4.92 -18.84 -0.74
C PHE A 296 5.59 -19.24 -2.08
N PRO A 297 6.60 -18.51 -2.59
CA PRO A 297 7.30 -18.88 -3.83
C PRO A 297 7.97 -20.27 -3.79
N PHE A 298 8.24 -20.83 -2.61
CA PHE A 298 8.83 -22.17 -2.50
C PHE A 298 7.85 -23.25 -2.96
N LEU A 299 6.53 -22.99 -2.94
CA LEU A 299 5.53 -23.91 -3.50
C LEU A 299 5.63 -24.10 -5.01
N MET A 300 6.46 -23.31 -5.70
CA MET A 300 6.77 -23.48 -7.13
C MET A 300 7.98 -24.39 -7.35
N GLN A 301 8.75 -24.70 -6.29
CA GLN A 301 10.00 -25.45 -6.37
C GLN A 301 9.77 -26.90 -5.96
N LYS A 302 10.08 -27.85 -6.83
CA LYS A 302 9.84 -29.29 -6.58
C LYS A 302 10.52 -29.81 -5.31
N THR A 303 11.69 -29.29 -4.97
CA THR A 303 12.42 -29.61 -3.73
C THR A 303 11.64 -29.25 -2.45
N HIS A 304 10.69 -28.32 -2.54
CA HIS A 304 9.89 -27.86 -1.41
C HIS A 304 8.45 -28.37 -1.52
N TYR A 305 7.76 -28.16 -2.66
CA TYR A 305 6.34 -28.51 -2.77
C TYR A 305 6.07 -30.01 -2.62
N SER A 306 7.04 -30.89 -2.94
CA SER A 306 6.86 -32.34 -2.74
C SER A 306 6.86 -32.77 -1.27
N THR A 307 7.22 -31.86 -0.35
CA THR A 307 7.38 -32.12 1.09
C THR A 307 6.23 -31.57 1.94
N VAL A 308 5.18 -31.06 1.30
CA VAL A 308 3.99 -30.46 1.92
C VAL A 308 2.74 -31.10 1.34
N LYS A 309 1.58 -30.88 1.95
CA LYS A 309 0.40 -31.75 1.77
C LYS A 309 -0.30 -31.54 0.44
N TYR A 310 -0.47 -30.29 0.01
CA TYR A 310 -1.25 -29.93 -1.17
C TYR A 310 -0.37 -29.71 -2.41
N GLY A 311 0.94 -29.51 -2.22
CA GLY A 311 1.91 -29.59 -3.29
C GLY A 311 2.07 -28.29 -4.07
N TYR A 312 2.23 -28.41 -5.39
CA TYR A 312 2.57 -27.26 -6.24
C TYR A 312 1.49 -26.17 -6.21
N ALA A 313 1.90 -24.93 -6.03
CA ALA A 313 1.07 -23.74 -6.19
C ALA A 313 1.86 -22.60 -6.82
N ARG A 314 1.15 -21.68 -7.49
CA ARG A 314 1.75 -20.47 -8.08
C ARG A 314 1.97 -19.39 -7.02
N GLY A 315 2.86 -19.66 -6.08
CA GLY A 315 3.05 -18.81 -4.89
C GLY A 315 3.40 -17.35 -5.19
N GLU A 316 4.19 -17.07 -6.24
CA GLU A 316 4.47 -15.69 -6.66
C GLU A 316 3.20 -14.94 -7.11
N GLU A 317 2.26 -15.60 -7.79
CA GLU A 317 1.00 -14.96 -8.19
C GLU A 317 0.19 -14.56 -6.96
N THR A 318 0.17 -15.40 -5.93
CA THR A 318 -0.53 -15.13 -4.66
C THR A 318 0.09 -13.98 -3.87
N VAL A 319 1.42 -13.94 -3.76
CA VAL A 319 2.11 -12.82 -3.10
C VAL A 319 1.78 -11.51 -3.82
N ASN A 320 1.85 -11.51 -5.15
CA ASN A 320 1.52 -10.34 -5.97
C ASN A 320 0.04 -9.94 -5.83
N TYR A 321 -0.88 -10.89 -5.75
CA TYR A 321 -2.31 -10.66 -5.55
C TYR A 321 -2.56 -9.91 -4.23
N VAL A 322 -2.01 -10.40 -3.12
CA VAL A 322 -2.17 -9.76 -1.80
C VAL A 322 -1.53 -8.37 -1.78
N GLN A 323 -0.34 -8.21 -2.34
CA GLN A 323 0.35 -6.92 -2.40
C GLN A 323 -0.45 -5.86 -3.18
N ARG A 324 -1.04 -6.23 -4.32
CA ARG A 324 -1.87 -5.31 -5.11
C ARG A 324 -3.14 -4.90 -4.37
N ILE A 325 -3.80 -5.82 -3.68
CA ILE A 325 -4.99 -5.50 -2.88
C ILE A 325 -4.63 -4.57 -1.73
N ARG A 326 -3.53 -4.82 -1.00
CA ARG A 326 -3.03 -3.90 0.05
C ARG A 326 -2.82 -2.50 -0.49
N GLN A 327 -2.24 -2.36 -1.69
CA GLN A 327 -2.07 -1.06 -2.34
C GLN A 327 -3.40 -0.36 -2.65
N TYR A 328 -4.34 -1.07 -3.31
CA TYR A 328 -5.65 -0.51 -3.63
C TYR A 328 -6.42 -0.11 -2.37
N TYR A 329 -6.37 -0.95 -1.34
CA TYR A 329 -6.97 -0.71 -0.04
C TYR A 329 -6.40 0.54 0.64
N SER A 330 -5.07 0.67 0.69
CA SER A 330 -4.41 1.85 1.27
C SER A 330 -4.80 3.14 0.54
N ILE A 331 -4.89 3.12 -0.79
CA ILE A 331 -5.32 4.30 -1.57
C ILE A 331 -6.77 4.67 -1.28
N LEU A 332 -7.66 3.67 -1.24
CA LEU A 332 -9.09 3.88 -1.00
C LEU A 332 -9.34 4.43 0.42
N THR A 333 -8.71 3.84 1.43
CA THR A 333 -8.82 4.30 2.82
C THR A 333 -8.23 5.70 3.00
N TRP A 334 -7.07 5.99 2.41
CA TRP A 334 -6.49 7.34 2.45
C TRP A 334 -7.36 8.37 1.74
N ARG A 335 -7.93 8.03 0.57
CA ARG A 335 -8.85 8.93 -0.14
C ARG A 335 -10.05 9.30 0.74
N SER A 336 -10.69 8.31 1.36
CA SER A 336 -11.85 8.55 2.23
C SER A 336 -11.48 9.43 3.42
N ARG A 337 -10.31 9.19 4.04
CA ARG A 337 -9.79 10.08 5.09
C ARG A 337 -9.62 11.52 4.59
N MET A 338 -9.06 11.72 3.41
CA MET A 338 -8.91 13.07 2.84
C MET A 338 -10.23 13.77 2.52
N GLN A 339 -11.25 13.04 2.05
CA GLN A 339 -12.58 13.63 1.80
C GLN A 339 -13.22 14.11 3.10
N VAL A 340 -13.10 13.33 4.18
CA VAL A 340 -13.57 13.74 5.52
C VAL A 340 -12.89 15.02 6.00
N PHE A 341 -11.58 15.20 5.73
CA PHE A 341 -10.84 16.41 6.12
C PHE A 341 -11.04 17.63 5.21
N THR A 342 -11.54 17.44 3.98
CA THR A 342 -11.71 18.54 3.00
C THR A 342 -13.14 19.05 2.89
N GLY A 343 -14.08 18.49 3.66
CA GLY A 343 -15.47 18.96 3.73
C GLY A 343 -16.22 18.86 2.40
N ARG A 344 -15.80 17.98 1.49
CA ARG A 344 -16.42 17.74 0.17
C ARG A 344 -16.68 16.28 -0.09
#